data_AF-A0A542DM93-F1
#
_entry.id   AF-A0A542DM93-F1
#
_cell.length_a   1.000
_cell.length_b   1.000
_cell.length_c   1.000
_cell.angle_alpha   90.00
_cell.angle_beta   90.00
_cell.angle_gamma   90.00
#
_symmetry.space_group_name_H-M   'P 1'
#
loop_
_entity.id
_entity.type
_entity.pdbx_description
1 polymer ?
#
loop_
_entity_poly.entity_id
_entity_poly.type
_entity_poly.pdbx_seq_one_letter_code
_entity_poly.pdbx_strand_id
1 'polypeptide(L)' 'MWPRWRRWPNVRPDRVCAVYCRDDRGRRARVTIALCGDRVLIGEPDGGQWWLSPLQAGRLRAALRDLVLRDAKP' A
#
# COMPACT_ATOMS: atom_id res chain seq x y z
N MET A 1 19.51 11.21 -7.69
CA MET A 1 19.19 9.96 -8.43
C MET A 1 17.74 9.59 -8.10
N TRP A 2 16.79 9.85 -8.98
CA TRP A 2 15.36 9.56 -8.74
C TRP A 2 15.07 8.06 -8.94
N PRO A 3 14.35 7.37 -8.03
CA PRO A 3 14.00 5.97 -8.25
C PRO A 3 13.02 5.80 -9.43
N ARG A 4 12.98 4.59 -9.98
CA ARG A 4 12.27 4.21 -11.22
C ARG A 4 10.74 4.12 -11.02
N TRP A 5 10.07 5.22 -10.66
CA TRP A 5 8.63 5.31 -10.34
C TRP A 5 7.69 5.39 -11.56
N ARG A 6 8.22 5.32 -12.79
CA ARG A 6 7.44 5.49 -14.03
C ARG A 6 6.79 4.17 -14.46
N ARG A 7 5.64 3.82 -13.88
CA ARG A 7 4.53 3.20 -14.64
C ARG A 7 3.21 3.10 -13.86
N TRP A 8 2.65 4.23 -13.43
CA TRP A 8 1.19 4.36 -13.31
C TRP A 8 0.75 5.24 -14.47
N PRO A 9 0.24 4.67 -15.59
CA PRO A 9 0.19 5.41 -16.85
C PRO A 9 -0.64 6.70 -16.84
N ASN A 10 -1.55 6.93 -15.88
CA ASN A 10 -2.49 8.06 -15.93
C ASN A 10 -2.91 8.61 -14.55
N VAL A 11 -2.10 8.45 -13.50
CA VAL A 11 -2.51 8.83 -12.13
C VAL A 11 -1.52 9.81 -11.51
N ARG A 12 -1.99 11.02 -11.20
CA ARG A 12 -1.28 11.98 -10.35
C ARG A 12 -1.84 11.89 -8.93
N PRO A 13 -1.09 11.33 -7.97
CA PRO A 13 -1.58 11.19 -6.62
C PRO A 13 -1.52 12.51 -5.84
N ASP A 14 -2.58 12.85 -5.12
CA ASP A 14 -2.66 14.01 -4.22
C ASP A 14 -1.72 13.83 -3.03
N ARG A 15 -1.57 12.58 -2.58
CA ARG A 15 -0.65 12.20 -1.50
C ARG A 15 -0.09 10.81 -1.75
N VAL A 16 1.20 10.64 -1.49
CA VAL A 16 1.90 9.35 -1.61
C VAL A 16 2.64 9.05 -0.32
N CYS A 17 2.61 7.78 0.09
CA CYS A 17 3.40 7.23 1.18
C CYS A 17 4.03 5.90 0.76
N ALA A 18 5.22 5.63 1.29
CA ALA A 18 5.91 4.35 1.17
C ALA A 18 5.85 3.61 2.50
N VAL A 19 5.44 2.34 2.48
CA VAL A 19 5.50 1.42 3.61
C VAL A 19 6.58 0.39 3.32
N TYR A 20 7.63 0.37 4.14
CA TYR A 20 8.68 -0.63 4.03
C TYR A 20 8.28 -1.90 4.78
N CYS A 21 8.45 -3.05 4.13
CA CYS A 21 8.08 -4.35 4.66
C CYS A 21 9.04 -5.42 4.16
N ARG A 22 8.67 -6.69 4.33
CA ARG A 22 9.38 -7.81 3.72
C ARG A 22 8.44 -8.60 2.83
N ASP A 23 8.98 -9.18 1.77
CA ASP A 23 8.26 -10.16 0.94
C ASP A 23 8.18 -11.52 1.67
N ASP A 24 7.50 -12.48 1.05
CA ASP A 24 7.39 -13.87 1.52
C ASP A 24 8.74 -14.57 1.68
N ARG A 25 9.77 -14.11 0.96
CA ARG A 25 11.17 -14.59 1.04
C ARG A 25 12.01 -13.83 2.08
N GLY A 26 11.41 -12.92 2.85
CA GLY A 26 12.08 -12.15 3.89
C GLY A 26 13.02 -11.04 3.37
N ARG A 27 13.00 -10.74 2.07
CA ARG A 27 13.79 -9.65 1.47
C ARG A 27 13.10 -8.32 1.73
N ARG A 28 13.87 -7.23 1.76
CA ARG A 28 13.32 -5.88 1.89
C ARG A 28 12.41 -5.57 0.70
N ALA A 29 11.17 -5.24 1.00
CA ALA A 29 10.15 -4.86 0.05
C ALA A 29 9.57 -3.50 0.41
N ARG A 30 8.77 -2.93 -0.49
CA ARG A 30 8.09 -1.66 -0.27
C ARG A 30 6.76 -1.65 -0.99
N VAL A 31 5.71 -1.36 -0.24
CA VAL A 31 4.38 -1.06 -0.79
C VAL A 31 4.21 0.45 -0.86
N THR A 32 3.66 0.94 -1.97
CA THR A 32 3.27 2.33 -2.14
C THR A 32 1.77 2.45 -1.92
N ILE A 33 1.40 3.44 -1.11
CA ILE A 33 0.02 3.83 -0.88
C ILE A 33 -0.14 5.25 -1.42
N ALA A 34 -1.14 5.46 -2.25
CA ALA A 34 -1.42 6.77 -2.82
C ALA A 34 -2.91 7.11 -2.74
N LEU A 35 -3.21 8.37 -2.47
CA LEU A 35 -4.54 8.94 -2.67
C LEU A 35 -4.58 9.59 -4.05
N CYS A 36 -5.55 9.21 -4.86
CA CYS A 36 -5.68 9.60 -6.25
C CYS A 36 -7.14 10.02 -6.49
N GLY A 37 -7.44 11.30 -6.29
CA GLY A 37 -8.81 11.78 -6.26
C GLY A 37 -9.59 11.12 -5.12
N ASP A 38 -10.66 10.41 -5.45
CA ASP A 38 -11.54 9.74 -4.49
C ASP A 38 -11.15 8.28 -4.21
N ARG A 39 -10.03 7.79 -4.76
CA ARG A 39 -9.57 6.40 -4.57
C ARG A 39 -8.21 6.29 -3.91
N VAL A 40 -8.04 5.19 -3.20
CA VAL A 40 -6.77 4.78 -2.60
C VAL A 40 -6.17 3.67 -3.45
N LEU A 41 -4.94 3.86 -3.92
CA LEU A 41 -4.14 2.87 -4.59
C LEU A 41 -3.15 2.25 -3.61
N ILE A 42 -3.08 0.93 -3.58
CA ILE A 42 -2.02 0.15 -2.92
C ILE A 42 -1.31 -0.64 -4.01
N GLY A 43 0.01 -0.54 -4.12
CA GLY A 43 0.76 -1.30 -5.12
C GLY A 43 2.23 -1.48 -4.78
N GLU A 44 2.81 -2.55 -5.30
CA GLU A 44 4.26 -2.79 -5.29
C GLU A 44 4.88 -2.33 -6.63
N PRO A 45 6.14 -1.84 -6.68
CA PRO A 45 6.74 -1.34 -7.92
C PRO A 45 6.69 -2.30 -9.11
N ASP A 46 6.84 -3.60 -8.87
CA ASP A 46 6.85 -4.65 -9.91
C ASP A 46 5.70 -5.66 -9.71
N GLY A 47 4.73 -5.34 -8.86
CA GLY A 47 3.65 -6.25 -8.45
C GLY A 47 2.26 -5.75 -8.83
N GLY A 48 1.26 -6.47 -8.30
CA GLY A 48 -0.15 -6.13 -8.48
C GLY A 48 -0.52 -4.78 -7.86
N GLN A 49 -1.62 -4.22 -8.36
CA GLN A 49 -2.21 -2.98 -7.87
C GLN A 49 -3.64 -3.24 -7.39
N TRP A 50 -3.99 -2.63 -6.27
CA TRP A 50 -5.33 -2.67 -5.71
C TRP A 50 -5.87 -1.25 -5.57
N TRP A 51 -7.02 -1.02 -6.20
CA TRP A 51 -7.79 0.20 -6.08
C TRP A 51 -8.89 0.01 -5.04
N LEU A 52 -8.95 0.90 -4.06
CA LEU A 52 -9.90 0.87 -2.98
C LEU A 52 -10.67 2.20 -2.93
N SER A 53 -11.95 2.13 -2.63
CA SER A 53 -12.68 3.29 -2.11
C SER A 53 -12.14 3.65 -0.71
N PRO A 54 -12.37 4.89 -0.21
CA PRO A 54 -11.92 5.29 1.13
C PRO A 54 -12.50 4.40 2.24
N LEU A 55 -13.74 3.94 2.08
CA LEU A 55 -14.39 3.01 3.01
C LEU A 55 -13.68 1.64 3.02
N GLN A 56 -13.34 1.10 1.86
CA GLN A 56 -12.61 -0.17 1.76
C GLN A 56 -11.21 -0.06 2.37
N ALA A 57 -10.51 1.04 2.12
CA ALA A 57 -9.21 1.31 2.73
C ALA A 57 -9.30 1.39 4.27
N GLY A 58 -10.33 2.08 4.79
CA GLY A 58 -10.61 2.16 6.22
C GLY A 58 -10.89 0.79 6.86
N ARG A 59 -11.68 -0.04 6.19
CA ARG A 59 -11.98 -1.42 6.64
C ARG A 59 -10.75 -2.31 6.63
N LEU A 60 -9.93 -2.24 5.58
CA LEU A 60 -8.67 -2.99 5.50
C LEU A 60 -7.72 -2.60 6.64
N ARG A 61 -7.56 -1.29 6.91
CA ARG A 61 -6.76 -0.80 8.03
C ARG A 61 -7.24 -1.36 9.37
N ALA A 62 -8.55 -1.37 9.60
CA ALA A 62 -9.13 -1.91 10.82
C ALA A 62 -8.87 -3.42 10.94
N ALA A 63 -9.13 -4.19 9.88
CA ALA A 63 -8.88 -5.63 9.87
C ALA A 63 -7.40 -5.98 10.12
N LEU A 64 -6.47 -5.27 9.47
CA LEU A 64 -5.02 -5.47 9.69
C LEU A 64 -4.63 -5.17 11.14
N ARG A 65 -5.15 -4.06 11.70
CA ARG A 65 -4.87 -3.68 13.09
C ARG A 65 -5.43 -4.73 14.06
N ASP A 66 -6.68 -5.15 13.85
CA ASP A 66 -7.34 -6.13 14.72
C ASP A 66 -6.63 -7.47 14.68
N LEU A 67 -6.19 -7.92 13.51
CA LEU A 67 -5.41 -9.16 13.37
C LEU A 67 -4.11 -9.09 14.18
N VAL A 68 -3.33 -8.02 14.01
CA VAL A 68 -2.07 -7.85 14.75
C VAL A 68 -2.30 -7.78 16.26
N LEU A 69 -3.34 -7.09 16.72
CA LEU A 69 -3.62 -6.95 18.16
C LEU A 69 -4.18 -8.22 18.80
N ARG A 70 -4.88 -9.08 18.03
CA ARG A 70 -5.47 -10.33 18.53
C ARG A 70 -4.49 -11.50 18.50
N ASP A 71 -3.62 -11.56 17.49
CA ASP A 71 -2.65 -12.66 17.31
C ASP A 71 -1.22 -12.32 17.78
N ALA A 72 -0.95 -11.09 18.23
CA ALA A 72 0.28 -10.79 18.95
C ALA A 72 0.25 -11.49 20.31
N LYS A 73 0.75 -12.73 20.35
CA LYS A 73 1.17 -13.37 21.60
C LYS A 73 2.21 -12.46 22.26
N PRO A 74 2.06 -12.13 23.57
CA PRO A 74 3.06 -11.33 24.28
C PRO A 74 4.44 -11.99 24.27
#